data_AF-A0A9E4DZY4-F1
#
_entry.id   AF-A0A9E4DZY4-F1
#
_cell.length_a   1.000
_cell.length_b   1.000
_cell.length_c   1.000
_cell.angle_alpha   90.00
_cell.angle_beta   90.00
_cell.angle_gamma   90.00
#
_symmetry.space_group_name_H-M   'P 1'
#
loop_
_entity.id
_entity.type
_entity.pdbx_description
1 polymer ?
#
loop_
_entity_poly.entity_id
_entity_poly.type
_entity_poly.pdbx_seq_one_letter_code
_entity_poly.pdbx_strand_id
1 'polypeptide(L)'
;MDCRFFREQIVLESYDELDAAAKKSLEAHLQTCRECEQFQASLSETQQALDQWTEADRPIDIETLHGTIQPKPLSWWSQLPAWRWLSWGVATCLILVIGLFALAWIGVDLKWEGRGLTLRIGQEAISAITEQELVRLLQAQRHATQVEIVKQLQGALDEFSEQLQVHLDERQKQADAQLALIYQGLQSQRVQDLELIRQEFQHLAGATEAEFLETQRAFEFILASHMSGIQEDIK
;
A
#
# COMPACT_ATOMS: atom_id res chain seq x y z
N MET A 1 -24.02 7.27 -23.33
CA MET A 1 -23.20 6.14 -22.85
C MET A 1 -22.46 6.60 -21.61
N ASP A 2 -22.30 5.73 -20.63
CA ASP A 2 -21.69 6.07 -19.34
C ASP A 2 -20.17 6.15 -19.46
N CYS A 3 -19.55 7.22 -18.94
CA CYS A 3 -18.10 7.40 -18.95
C CYS A 3 -17.39 6.29 -18.16
N ARG A 4 -18.08 5.67 -17.17
CA ARG A 4 -17.52 4.54 -16.41
C ARG A 4 -17.15 3.36 -17.32
N PHE A 5 -18.03 3.00 -18.24
CA PHE A 5 -17.82 1.90 -19.18
C PHE A 5 -16.59 2.13 -20.07
N PHE A 6 -16.41 3.36 -20.58
CA PHE A 6 -15.25 3.68 -21.40
C PHE A 6 -13.95 3.76 -20.60
N ARG A 7 -13.99 4.17 -19.33
CA ARG A 7 -12.80 4.11 -18.46
C ARG A 7 -12.30 2.68 -18.25
N GLU A 8 -13.21 1.71 -18.10
CA GLU A 8 -12.85 0.29 -18.04
C GLU A 8 -12.19 -0.16 -19.35
N GLN A 9 -12.72 0.27 -20.51
CA GLN A 9 -12.11 -0.03 -21.81
C GLN A 9 -10.73 0.61 -22.00
N ILE A 10 -10.49 1.82 -21.47
CA ILE A 10 -9.16 2.47 -21.50
C ILE A 10 -8.12 1.61 -20.76
N VAL A 11 -8.50 1.02 -19.62
CA VAL A 11 -7.61 0.12 -18.88
C VAL A 11 -7.34 -1.15 -19.68
N LEU A 12 -8.37 -1.78 -20.25
CA LEU A 12 -8.22 -2.99 -21.08
C LEU A 12 -7.36 -2.73 -22.34
N GLU A 13 -7.53 -1.56 -22.97
CA GLU A 13 -6.69 -1.15 -24.10
C GLU A 13 -5.22 -1.03 -23.69
N SER A 14 -4.93 -0.56 -22.48
CA SER A 14 -3.55 -0.43 -21.98
C SER A 14 -2.83 -1.77 -21.79
N TYR A 15 -3.59 -2.87 -21.70
CA TYR A 15 -3.07 -4.24 -21.66
C TYR A 15 -3.23 -4.98 -23.01
N ASP A 16 -3.68 -4.29 -24.07
CA ASP A 16 -3.97 -4.85 -25.40
C ASP A 16 -5.04 -5.97 -25.38
N GLU A 17 -5.97 -5.93 -24.42
CA GLU A 17 -7.03 -6.93 -24.24
C GLU A 17 -8.37 -6.54 -24.91
N LEU A 18 -8.39 -5.42 -25.63
CA LEU A 18 -9.60 -4.86 -26.21
C LEU A 18 -9.83 -5.36 -27.65
N ASP A 19 -11.04 -5.78 -27.97
CA ASP A 19 -11.38 -6.23 -29.32
C ASP A 19 -11.51 -5.04 -30.31
N ALA A 20 -11.34 -5.33 -31.61
CA ALA A 20 -11.33 -4.30 -32.64
C ALA A 20 -12.63 -3.50 -32.78
N ALA A 21 -13.78 -4.06 -32.38
CA ALA A 21 -15.05 -3.35 -32.41
C ALA A 21 -15.18 -2.40 -31.21
N ALA A 22 -14.79 -2.84 -30.01
CA ALA A 22 -14.72 -1.99 -28.83
C ALA A 22 -13.71 -0.85 -29.00
N LYS A 23 -12.54 -1.10 -29.60
CA LYS A 23 -11.53 -0.07 -29.87
C LYS A 23 -12.06 1.09 -30.71
N LYS A 24 -12.80 0.80 -31.79
CA LYS A 24 -13.45 1.84 -32.59
C LYS A 24 -14.50 2.63 -31.80
N SER A 25 -15.23 1.96 -30.91
CA SER A 25 -16.22 2.63 -30.06
C SER A 25 -15.56 3.54 -29.02
N LEU A 26 -14.40 3.12 -28.50
CA LEU A 26 -13.58 3.87 -27.57
C LEU A 26 -12.98 5.11 -28.23
N GLU A 27 -12.37 4.97 -29.40
CA GLU A 27 -11.83 6.09 -30.19
C GLU A 27 -12.90 7.15 -30.50
N ALA A 28 -14.10 6.72 -30.90
CA ALA A 28 -15.21 7.62 -31.15
C ALA A 28 -15.67 8.36 -29.87
N HIS A 29 -15.62 7.69 -28.72
CA HIS A 29 -15.95 8.32 -27.44
C HIS A 29 -14.88 9.33 -27.01
N LEU A 30 -13.59 9.00 -27.15
CA LEU A 30 -12.47 9.88 -26.80
C LEU A 30 -12.49 11.18 -27.60
N GLN A 31 -12.94 11.16 -28.86
CA GLN A 31 -13.10 12.38 -29.67
C GLN A 31 -14.19 13.34 -29.15
N THR A 32 -15.11 12.86 -28.30
CA THR A 32 -16.26 13.64 -27.83
C THR A 32 -16.26 13.90 -26.32
N CYS A 33 -15.48 13.13 -25.55
CA CYS A 33 -15.45 13.20 -24.10
C CYS A 33 -14.06 13.56 -23.56
N ARG A 34 -13.89 14.84 -23.22
CA ARG A 34 -12.64 15.38 -22.66
C ARG A 34 -12.20 14.73 -21.35
N GLU A 35 -13.15 14.28 -20.53
CA GLU A 35 -12.82 13.61 -19.26
C GLU A 35 -12.16 12.24 -19.48
N CYS A 36 -12.66 11.48 -20.45
CA CYS A 36 -12.08 10.18 -20.80
C CYS A 36 -10.74 10.33 -21.52
N GLU A 37 -10.58 11.36 -22.35
CA GLU A 37 -9.28 11.73 -22.95
C GLU A 37 -8.24 12.07 -21.87
N GLN A 38 -8.61 12.89 -20.88
CA GLN A 38 -7.72 13.26 -19.78
C GLN A 38 -7.35 12.04 -18.92
N PHE A 39 -8.31 11.13 -18.70
CA PHE A 39 -8.04 9.88 -17.99
C PHE A 39 -7.02 9.01 -18.74
N GLN A 40 -7.20 8.84 -20.06
CA GLN A 40 -6.25 8.07 -20.88
C GLN A 40 -4.83 8.67 -20.84
N ALA A 41 -4.71 10.00 -20.93
CA ALA A 41 -3.44 10.70 -20.83
C ALA A 41 -2.76 10.47 -19.47
N SER A 42 -3.51 10.58 -18.37
CA SER A 42 -2.98 10.36 -17.01
C SER A 42 -2.49 8.93 -16.78
N LEU A 43 -3.18 7.96 -17.38
CA LEU A 43 -2.80 6.54 -17.30
C LEU A 43 -1.52 6.27 -18.09
N SER A 44 -1.39 6.85 -19.29
CA SER A 44 -0.18 6.76 -20.10
C SER A 44 1.03 7.42 -19.42
N GLU A 45 0.86 8.58 -18.79
CA GLU A 45 1.92 9.26 -18.03
C GLU A 45 2.39 8.41 -16.85
N THR A 46 1.46 7.78 -16.14
CA THR A 46 1.79 6.88 -15.02
C THR A 46 2.58 5.66 -15.49
N GLN A 47 2.17 5.04 -16.60
CA GLN A 47 2.90 3.91 -17.20
C GLN A 47 4.30 4.33 -17.64
N GLN A 48 4.42 5.47 -18.31
CA GLN A 48 5.72 6.01 -18.71
C GLN A 48 6.63 6.29 -17.51
N ALA A 49 6.08 6.81 -16.39
CA ALA A 49 6.84 7.04 -15.17
C ALA A 49 7.30 5.71 -14.51
N LEU A 50 6.47 4.67 -14.57
CA LEU A 50 6.82 3.32 -14.12
C LEU A 50 7.89 2.66 -15.01
N ASP A 51 7.80 2.82 -16.32
CA ASP A 51 8.80 2.29 -17.26
C ASP A 51 10.15 3.01 -17.13
N GLN A 52 10.11 4.31 -16.81
CA GLN A 52 11.30 5.11 -16.51
C GLN A 52 11.85 4.85 -15.11
N TRP A 53 11.08 4.20 -14.25
CA TRP A 53 11.57 3.68 -12.97
C TRP A 53 12.55 2.55 -13.27
N THR A 54 13.78 2.96 -13.61
CA THR A 54 14.92 2.07 -13.62
C THR A 54 15.13 1.67 -12.17
N GLU A 55 14.96 0.38 -11.92
CA GLU A 55 15.33 -0.27 -10.68
C GLU A 55 16.81 0.04 -10.47
N ALA A 56 17.09 1.11 -9.71
CA ALA A 56 18.45 1.52 -9.44
C ALA A 56 19.13 0.32 -8.79
N ASP A 57 20.14 -0.21 -9.48
CA ASP A 57 21.03 -1.31 -9.11
C ASP A 57 21.56 -1.12 -7.68
N ARG A 58 20.72 -1.38 -6.68
CA ARG A 58 21.14 -1.80 -5.38
C ARG A 58 20.91 -3.30 -5.39
N PRO A 59 21.97 -4.11 -5.52
CA PRO A 59 21.87 -5.49 -5.09
C PRO A 59 21.41 -5.41 -3.63
N ILE A 60 20.14 -5.69 -3.42
CA ILE A 60 19.61 -5.96 -2.09
C ILE A 60 20.37 -7.21 -1.68
N ASP A 61 21.41 -7.02 -0.87
CA ASP A 61 22.22 -8.11 -0.39
C ASP A 61 21.35 -8.92 0.59
N ILE A 62 20.70 -9.95 0.05
CA ILE A 62 19.75 -10.81 0.77
C ILE A 62 20.43 -11.44 2.01
N GLU A 63 21.76 -11.56 2.00
CA GLU A 63 22.56 -11.98 3.15
C GLU A 63 22.52 -10.98 4.32
N THR A 64 22.56 -9.67 4.05
CA THR A 64 22.41 -8.64 5.11
C THR A 64 20.99 -8.56 5.69
N LEU A 65 19.97 -8.88 4.89
CA LEU A 65 18.58 -9.02 5.37
C LEU A 65 18.38 -10.27 6.24
N HIS A 66 19.03 -11.39 5.90
CA HIS A 66 19.00 -12.59 6.75
C HIS A 66 19.67 -12.36 8.12
N GLY A 67 20.73 -11.56 8.19
CA GLY A 67 21.39 -11.23 9.46
C GLY A 67 20.56 -10.33 10.39
N THR A 68 19.68 -9.50 9.83
CA THR A 68 18.81 -8.59 10.59
C THR A 68 17.46 -9.22 10.97
N ILE A 69 17.02 -10.24 10.23
CA ILE A 69 15.87 -11.08 10.60
C ILE A 69 16.37 -12.17 11.55
N GLN A 70 16.56 -11.83 12.83
CA GLN A 70 16.69 -12.89 13.83
C GLN A 70 15.39 -13.71 13.81
N PRO A 71 15.45 -15.04 13.59
CA PRO A 71 14.26 -15.86 13.64
C PRO A 71 13.71 -15.78 15.06
N LYS A 72 12.51 -15.19 15.20
CA LYS A 72 11.75 -15.29 16.46
C LYS A 72 11.72 -16.77 16.86
N PRO A 73 11.97 -17.11 18.13
CA PRO A 73 11.91 -18.50 18.56
C PRO A 73 10.53 -19.05 18.21
N LEU A 74 10.52 -20.03 17.31
CA LEU A 74 9.30 -20.70 16.87
C LEU A 74 8.55 -21.23 18.10
N SER A 75 7.26 -20.85 18.18
CA SER A 75 6.34 -21.27 19.23
C SER A 75 6.39 -22.78 19.40
N TRP A 76 6.42 -23.27 20.64
CA TRP A 76 6.45 -24.69 21.00
C TRP A 76 5.37 -25.56 20.31
N TRP A 77 4.29 -24.94 19.81
CA TRP A 77 3.26 -25.60 19.00
C TRP A 77 3.77 -26.11 17.65
N SER A 78 4.77 -25.48 17.04
CA SER A 78 5.34 -25.92 15.76
C SER A 78 6.32 -27.09 15.89
N GLN A 79 6.62 -27.52 17.12
CA GLN A 79 7.43 -28.71 17.40
C GLN A 79 6.58 -29.99 17.54
N LEU A 80 5.27 -29.89 17.36
CA LEU A 80 4.41 -31.07 17.36
C LEU A 80 4.72 -31.93 16.12
N PRO A 81 5.01 -33.23 16.29
CA PRO A 81 5.46 -34.08 15.20
C PRO A 81 4.37 -34.20 14.12
N ALA A 82 4.79 -33.97 12.87
CA ALA A 82 3.96 -34.07 11.66
C ALA A 82 3.18 -35.41 11.52
N TRP A 83 3.55 -36.42 12.30
CA TRP A 83 2.86 -37.71 12.38
C TRP A 83 1.40 -37.60 12.86
N ARG A 84 1.05 -36.57 13.64
CA ARG A 84 -0.35 -36.33 14.04
C ARG A 84 -1.27 -35.89 12.90
N TRP A 85 -0.73 -35.30 11.83
CA TRP A 85 -1.51 -34.87 10.68
C TRP A 85 -1.83 -36.03 9.73
N LEU A 86 -0.93 -37.02 9.64
CA LEU A 86 -1.15 -38.26 8.91
C LEU A 86 -2.28 -39.12 9.53
N SER A 87 -2.41 -39.12 10.86
CA SER A 87 -3.48 -39.88 11.52
C SER A 87 -4.88 -39.29 11.29
N TRP A 88 -4.98 -37.96 11.11
CA TRP A 88 -6.25 -37.30 10.80
C TRP A 88 -6.73 -37.63 9.39
N GLY A 89 -5.81 -37.72 8.41
CA GLY A 89 -6.14 -38.13 7.04
C GLY A 89 -6.61 -39.58 6.94
N VAL A 90 -6.04 -40.49 7.74
CA VAL A 90 -6.48 -41.90 7.78
C VAL A 90 -7.86 -42.03 8.42
N ALA A 91 -8.15 -41.24 9.47
CA ALA A 91 -9.44 -41.26 10.14
C ALA A 91 -10.59 -40.79 9.23
N THR A 92 -10.40 -39.72 8.44
CA THR A 92 -11.41 -39.25 7.48
C THR A 92 -11.70 -40.26 6.37
N CYS A 93 -10.67 -40.92 5.83
CA CYS A 93 -10.87 -42.00 4.85
C CYS A 93 -11.65 -43.19 5.44
N LEU A 94 -11.34 -43.59 6.67
CA LEU A 94 -12.05 -44.70 7.34
C LEU A 94 -13.52 -44.37 7.59
N ILE A 95 -13.83 -43.15 8.04
CA ILE A 95 -15.21 -42.69 8.24
C ILE A 95 -15.98 -42.68 6.92
N LEU A 96 -15.36 -42.24 5.82
CA LEU A 96 -15.98 -42.26 4.49
C LEU A 96 -16.27 -43.69 4.02
N VAL A 97 -15.31 -44.60 4.18
CA VAL A 97 -15.49 -46.01 3.77
C VAL A 97 -16.58 -46.68 4.61
N ILE A 98 -16.59 -46.47 5.93
CA ILE A 98 -17.63 -46.99 6.82
C ILE A 98 -19.00 -46.39 6.49
N GLY A 99 -19.07 -45.09 6.19
CA GLY A 99 -20.30 -44.41 5.77
C GLY A 99 -20.87 -44.98 4.47
N LEU A 100 -20.01 -45.20 3.46
CA LEU A 100 -20.41 -45.81 2.19
C LEU A 100 -20.85 -47.28 2.38
N PHE A 101 -20.18 -48.03 3.26
CA PHE A 101 -20.56 -49.41 3.55
C PHE A 101 -21.89 -49.50 4.31
N ALA A 102 -22.14 -48.58 5.24
CA ALA A 102 -23.41 -48.47 5.96
C ALA A 102 -24.56 -48.12 5.01
N LEU A 103 -24.32 -47.21 4.05
CA LEU A 103 -25.28 -46.86 3.00
C LEU A 103 -25.61 -48.05 2.08
N ALA A 104 -24.61 -48.88 1.76
CA ALA A 104 -24.80 -50.10 0.98
C ALA A 104 -25.63 -51.16 1.73
N TRP A 105 -25.47 -51.28 3.06
CA TRP A 105 -26.23 -52.23 3.88
C TRP A 105 -27.71 -51.83 4.03
N ILE A 106 -28.01 -50.54 3.96
CA ILE A 106 -29.37 -49.99 4.09
C ILE A 106 -30.25 -50.27 2.84
N GLY A 107 -29.69 -50.89 1.78
CA GLY A 107 -30.47 -51.32 0.62
C GLY A 107 -31.10 -50.16 -0.12
N VAL A 108 -30.34 -49.07 -0.29
CA VAL A 108 -30.79 -47.88 -1.03
C VAL A 108 -30.78 -48.19 -2.52
N ASP A 109 -31.97 -48.49 -3.07
CA ASP A 109 -32.17 -48.70 -4.51
C ASP A 109 -32.50 -47.34 -5.14
N LEU A 110 -31.55 -46.79 -5.91
CA LEU A 110 -31.69 -45.53 -6.63
C LEU A 110 -32.17 -45.84 -8.04
N LYS A 111 -33.48 -45.76 -8.28
CA LYS A 111 -34.05 -45.92 -9.62
C LYS A 111 -34.41 -44.56 -10.21
N TRP A 112 -33.74 -44.25 -11.32
CA TRP A 112 -33.96 -43.07 -12.13
C TRP A 112 -34.91 -43.43 -13.27
N GLU A 113 -36.19 -43.06 -13.17
CA GLU A 113 -37.16 -43.35 -14.20
C GLU A 113 -37.89 -42.06 -14.63
N GLY A 114 -37.71 -41.71 -15.91
CA GLY A 114 -38.50 -40.74 -16.66
C GLY A 114 -38.44 -39.28 -16.20
N ARG A 115 -38.95 -38.96 -15.01
CA ARG A 115 -39.10 -37.60 -14.45
C ARG A 115 -39.16 -37.55 -12.91
N GLY A 116 -38.57 -38.51 -12.21
CA GLY A 116 -38.48 -38.47 -10.74
C GLY A 116 -37.42 -39.41 -10.18
N LEU A 117 -36.72 -38.95 -9.14
CA LEU A 117 -35.77 -39.78 -8.40
C LEU A 117 -36.53 -40.51 -7.29
N THR A 118 -36.73 -41.81 -7.45
CA THR A 118 -37.32 -42.63 -6.38
C THR A 118 -36.20 -43.17 -5.51
N LEU A 119 -36.07 -42.61 -4.31
CA LEU A 119 -35.09 -43.04 -3.32
C LEU A 119 -35.80 -44.00 -2.36
N ARG A 120 -35.52 -45.30 -2.47
CA ARG A 120 -36.17 -46.32 -1.65
C ARG A 120 -35.25 -46.70 -0.48
N ILE A 121 -35.55 -46.19 0.72
CA ILE A 121 -34.90 -46.58 1.97
C ILE A 121 -35.87 -47.48 2.74
N GLY A 122 -35.62 -48.79 2.77
CA GLY A 122 -36.44 -49.72 3.54
C GLY A 122 -37.85 -50.01 2.99
N GLN A 123 -38.72 -50.55 3.86
CA GLN A 123 -40.07 -51.07 3.53
C GLN A 123 -41.18 -50.01 3.59
N GLU A 124 -40.86 -48.78 3.98
CA GLU A 124 -41.79 -47.66 3.96
C GLU A 124 -41.53 -46.81 2.71
N ALA A 125 -42.50 -46.81 1.80
CA ALA A 125 -42.51 -45.91 0.66
C ALA A 125 -42.73 -44.48 1.17
N ILE A 126 -41.65 -43.71 1.33
CA ILE A 126 -41.75 -42.28 1.53
C ILE A 126 -42.40 -41.70 0.25
N SER A 127 -43.60 -41.15 0.42
CA SER A 127 -44.38 -40.56 -0.67
C SER A 127 -43.54 -39.52 -1.40
N ALA A 128 -43.59 -39.56 -2.74
CA ALA A 128 -42.78 -38.74 -3.62
C ALA A 128 -42.77 -37.27 -3.17
N ILE A 129 -41.61 -36.82 -2.69
CA ILE A 129 -41.36 -35.41 -2.42
C ILE A 129 -41.58 -34.70 -3.76
N THR A 130 -42.65 -33.92 -3.84
CA THR A 130 -42.99 -33.18 -5.05
C THR A 130 -41.87 -32.18 -5.30
N GLU A 131 -41.48 -31.98 -6.56
CA GLU A 131 -40.39 -31.07 -6.94
C GLU A 131 -40.58 -29.65 -6.35
N GLN A 132 -41.83 -29.22 -6.16
CA GLN A 132 -42.19 -27.97 -5.47
C GLN A 132 -41.82 -27.93 -3.98
N GLU A 133 -41.93 -29.04 -3.25
CA GLU A 133 -41.58 -29.10 -1.82
C GLU A 133 -40.06 -29.11 -1.64
N LEU A 134 -39.36 -29.82 -2.54
CA LEU A 134 -37.89 -29.82 -2.58
C LEU A 134 -37.35 -28.42 -2.92
N VAL A 135 -37.93 -27.72 -3.89
CA VAL A 135 -37.56 -26.34 -4.25
C VAL A 135 -37.83 -25.38 -3.09
N ARG A 136 -38.94 -25.54 -2.36
CA ARG A 136 -39.25 -24.71 -1.17
C ARG A 136 -38.23 -24.90 -0.05
N LEU A 137 -37.87 -26.14 0.27
CA LEU A 137 -36.88 -26.42 1.31
C LEU A 137 -35.49 -25.92 0.91
N LEU A 138 -35.12 -26.07 -0.36
CA LEU A 138 -33.83 -25.60 -0.89
C LEU A 138 -33.76 -24.06 -0.95
N GLN A 139 -34.87 -23.38 -1.27
CA GLN A 139 -34.96 -21.91 -1.17
C GLN A 139 -34.92 -21.43 0.27
N ALA A 140 -35.64 -22.07 1.19
CA ALA A 140 -35.62 -21.72 2.60
C ALA A 140 -34.21 -21.88 3.20
N GLN A 141 -33.53 -22.98 2.86
CA GLN A 141 -32.14 -23.21 3.27
C GLN A 141 -31.20 -22.17 2.66
N ARG A 142 -31.33 -21.86 1.36
CA ARG A 142 -30.50 -20.85 0.68
C ARG A 142 -30.64 -19.46 1.31
N HIS A 143 -31.86 -19.06 1.68
CA HIS A 143 -32.10 -17.76 2.33
C HIS A 143 -31.47 -17.69 3.72
N ALA A 144 -31.57 -18.76 4.52
CA ALA A 144 -30.92 -18.81 5.83
C ALA A 144 -29.39 -18.69 5.71
N THR A 145 -28.78 -19.40 4.75
CA THR A 145 -27.33 -19.35 4.54
C THR A 145 -26.88 -17.98 4.00
N GLN A 146 -27.64 -17.36 3.09
CA GLN A 146 -27.29 -16.04 2.56
C GLN A 146 -27.34 -14.95 3.63
N VAL A 147 -28.33 -14.98 4.51
CA VAL A 147 -28.46 -13.98 5.59
C VAL A 147 -27.27 -14.08 6.56
N GLU A 148 -26.85 -15.29 6.93
CA GLU A 148 -25.71 -15.48 7.82
C GLU A 148 -24.39 -15.02 7.18
N ILE A 149 -24.17 -15.34 5.91
CA ILE A 149 -22.97 -14.90 5.17
C ILE A 149 -22.92 -13.37 5.06
N VAL A 150 -24.04 -12.73 4.73
CA VAL A 150 -24.09 -11.25 4.62
C VAL A 150 -23.82 -10.60 5.97
N LYS A 151 -24.39 -11.15 7.06
CA LYS A 151 -24.16 -10.63 8.41
C LYS A 151 -22.70 -10.80 8.84
N GLN A 152 -22.09 -11.93 8.52
CA GLN A 152 -20.68 -12.18 8.82
C GLN A 152 -19.76 -11.25 8.01
N LEU A 153 -20.07 -11.01 6.73
CA LEU A 153 -19.34 -10.02 5.91
C LEU A 153 -19.51 -8.59 6.43
N GLN A 154 -20.74 -8.19 6.81
CA GLN A 154 -20.98 -6.86 7.37
C GLN A 154 -20.20 -6.64 8.66
N GLY A 155 -20.24 -7.60 9.60
CA GLY A 155 -19.47 -7.51 10.84
C GLY A 155 -17.96 -7.42 10.59
N ALA A 156 -17.44 -8.20 9.63
CA ALA A 156 -16.04 -8.11 9.24
C ALA A 156 -15.69 -6.74 8.62
N LEU A 157 -16.54 -6.21 7.73
CA LEU A 157 -16.34 -4.88 7.14
C LEU A 157 -16.34 -3.77 8.19
N ASP A 158 -17.24 -3.84 9.17
CA ASP A 158 -17.33 -2.84 10.24
C ASP A 158 -16.04 -2.86 11.09
N GLU A 159 -15.58 -4.04 11.50
CA GLU A 159 -14.33 -4.22 12.26
C GLU A 159 -13.11 -3.73 11.47
N PHE A 160 -13.03 -4.05 10.17
CA PHE A 160 -11.97 -3.52 9.30
C PHE A 160 -12.03 -2.00 9.17
N SER A 161 -13.23 -1.41 9.07
CA SER A 161 -13.39 0.03 8.94
C SER A 161 -12.92 0.78 10.20
N GLU A 162 -13.23 0.25 11.38
CA GLU A 162 -12.78 0.80 12.66
C GLU A 162 -11.26 0.68 12.81
N GLN A 163 -10.70 -0.48 12.47
CA GLN A 163 -9.25 -0.69 12.50
C GLN A 163 -8.51 0.26 11.53
N LEU A 164 -9.06 0.51 10.33
CA LEU A 164 -8.50 1.47 9.38
C LEU A 164 -8.53 2.90 9.93
N GLN A 165 -9.62 3.31 10.58
CA GLN A 165 -9.71 4.65 11.18
C GLN A 165 -8.68 4.84 12.28
N VAL A 166 -8.51 3.86 13.17
CA VAL A 166 -7.49 3.91 14.23
C VAL A 166 -6.08 3.99 13.64
N HIS A 167 -5.79 3.21 12.59
CA HIS A 167 -4.49 3.26 11.93
C HIS A 167 -4.22 4.60 11.24
N LEU A 168 -5.23 5.21 10.62
CA LEU A 168 -5.08 6.52 9.98
C LEU A 168 -4.85 7.62 11.01
N ASP A 169 -5.59 7.61 12.13
CA ASP A 169 -5.40 8.56 13.23
C ASP A 169 -4.00 8.45 13.84
N GLU A 170 -3.52 7.22 14.07
CA GLU A 170 -2.17 6.99 14.56
C GLU A 170 -1.10 7.47 13.57
N ARG A 171 -1.29 7.22 12.27
CA ARG A 171 -0.40 7.73 11.21
C ARG A 171 -0.38 9.25 11.18
N GLN A 172 -1.53 9.89 11.34
CA GLN A 172 -1.66 11.34 11.34
C GLN A 172 -0.93 11.94 12.55
N LYS A 173 -1.13 11.39 13.74
CA LYS A 173 -0.40 11.82 14.95
C LYS A 173 1.11 11.68 14.83
N GLN A 174 1.57 10.58 14.21
CA GLN A 174 3.00 10.38 13.95
C GLN A 174 3.56 11.42 12.98
N ALA A 175 2.82 11.74 11.92
CA ALA A 175 3.23 12.78 10.97
C ALA A 175 3.30 14.17 11.63
N ASP A 176 2.30 14.51 12.44
CA ASP A 176 2.27 15.79 13.17
C ASP A 176 3.44 15.89 14.17
N ALA A 177 3.74 14.81 14.89
CA ALA A 177 4.89 14.75 15.79
C ALA A 177 6.22 14.91 15.03
N GLN A 178 6.37 14.27 13.87
CA GLN A 178 7.56 14.43 13.03
C GLN A 178 7.71 15.85 12.50
N LEU A 179 6.63 16.47 12.03
CA LEU A 179 6.64 17.85 11.56
C LEU A 179 7.03 18.82 12.68
N ALA A 180 6.54 18.61 13.90
CA ALA A 180 6.92 19.41 15.06
C ALA A 180 8.45 19.34 15.34
N LEU A 181 9.03 18.15 15.26
CA LEU A 181 10.48 17.97 15.44
C LEU A 181 11.29 18.66 14.33
N ILE A 182 10.85 18.55 13.07
CA ILE A 182 11.49 19.23 11.93
C ILE A 182 11.43 20.74 12.13
N TYR A 183 10.28 21.27 12.51
CA TYR A 183 10.11 22.70 12.75
C TYR A 183 11.03 23.21 13.86
N GLN A 184 11.13 22.47 14.96
CA GLN A 184 12.04 22.80 16.05
C GLN A 184 13.50 22.80 15.60
N GLY A 185 13.91 21.82 14.77
CA GLY A 185 15.25 21.75 14.18
C GLY A 185 15.57 22.97 13.31
N LEU A 186 14.66 23.36 12.42
CA LEU A 186 14.81 24.53 11.56
C LEU A 186 14.90 25.84 12.35
N GLN A 187 14.14 25.96 13.45
CA GLN A 187 14.23 27.13 14.32
C GLN A 187 15.59 27.21 15.02
N SER A 188 16.08 26.09 15.54
CA SER A 188 17.42 26.02 16.14
C SER A 188 18.51 26.39 15.14
N GLN A 189 18.41 25.87 13.91
CA GLN A 189 19.35 26.19 12.84
C GLN A 189 19.33 27.68 12.49
N ARG A 190 18.14 28.29 12.36
CA ARG A 190 18.03 29.73 12.11
C ARG A 190 18.71 30.59 13.17
N VAL A 191 18.55 30.25 14.45
CA VAL A 191 19.23 30.98 15.54
C VAL A 191 20.74 30.84 15.44
N GLN A 192 21.23 29.64 15.12
CA GLN A 192 22.65 29.37 14.96
C GLN A 192 23.25 30.10 13.75
N ASP A 193 22.54 30.11 12.62
CA ASP A 193 22.95 30.84 11.41
C ASP A 193 22.99 32.35 11.65
N LEU A 194 21.99 32.90 12.35
CA LEU A 194 21.98 34.33 12.70
C LEU A 194 23.16 34.70 13.61
N GLU A 195 23.53 33.82 14.54
CA GLU A 195 24.67 34.02 15.42
C GLU A 195 26.00 33.96 14.64
N LEU A 196 26.14 33.02 13.70
CA LEU A 196 27.30 32.94 12.82
C LEU A 196 27.42 34.18 11.93
N ILE A 197 26.31 34.62 11.32
CA ILE A 197 26.25 35.85 10.53
C ILE A 197 26.65 37.06 11.39
N ARG A 198 26.17 37.14 12.63
CA ARG A 198 26.54 38.21 13.57
C ARG A 198 28.05 38.22 13.85
N GLN A 199 28.65 37.06 14.07
CA GLN A 199 30.09 36.93 14.33
C GLN A 199 30.92 37.34 13.11
N GLU A 200 30.52 36.90 11.91
CA GLU A 200 31.15 37.31 10.65
C GLU A 200 31.09 38.83 10.43
N PHE A 201 29.93 39.45 10.68
CA PHE A 201 29.82 40.91 10.61
C PHE A 201 30.71 41.63 11.63
N GLN A 202 30.83 41.12 12.85
CA GLN A 202 31.74 41.69 13.85
C GLN A 202 33.21 41.57 13.44
N HIS A 203 33.59 40.44 12.84
CA HIS A 203 34.93 40.22 12.33
C HIS A 203 35.26 41.18 11.17
N LEU A 204 34.35 41.34 10.20
CA LEU A 204 34.51 42.28 9.09
C LEU A 204 34.58 43.74 9.56
N ALA A 205 33.77 44.13 10.55
CA ALA A 205 33.84 45.46 11.15
C ALA A 205 35.19 45.72 11.84
N GLY A 206 35.70 44.75 12.60
CA GLY A 206 37.01 44.87 13.24
C GLY A 206 38.17 44.92 12.25
N ALA A 207 38.11 44.11 11.18
CA ALA A 207 39.12 44.11 10.12
C ALA A 207 39.17 45.45 9.37
N THR A 208 38.00 46.00 9.02
CA THR A 208 37.91 47.30 8.33
C THR A 208 38.39 48.46 9.20
N GLU A 209 38.10 48.45 10.51
CA GLU A 209 38.61 49.46 11.43
C GLU A 209 40.14 49.39 11.58
N ALA A 210 40.70 48.18 11.68
CA ALA A 210 42.14 47.98 11.74
C ALA A 210 42.86 48.46 10.47
N GLU A 211 42.31 48.12 9.29
CA GLU A 211 42.84 48.52 7.99
C GLU A 211 42.75 50.05 7.78
N PHE A 212 41.67 50.69 8.26
CA PHE A 212 41.55 52.15 8.25
C PHE A 212 42.59 52.83 9.14
N LEU A 213 42.80 52.33 10.37
CA LEU A 213 43.80 52.88 11.30
C LEU A 213 45.23 52.71 10.78
N GLU A 214 45.52 51.60 10.11
CA GLU A 214 46.81 51.37 9.45
C GLU A 214 47.04 52.39 8.32
N THR A 215 46.03 52.60 7.49
CA THR A 215 46.06 53.59 6.40
C THR A 215 46.25 55.01 6.94
N GLN A 216 45.57 55.36 8.04
CA GLN A 216 45.73 56.66 8.70
C GLN A 216 47.15 56.87 9.24
N ARG A 217 47.74 55.86 9.90
CA ARG A 217 49.12 55.94 10.38
C ARG A 217 50.12 56.10 9.24
N ALA A 218 49.92 55.40 8.13
CA ALA A 218 50.76 55.55 6.94
C ALA A 218 50.68 56.99 6.38
N PHE A 219 49.49 57.58 6.34
CA PHE A 219 49.30 58.98 5.94
C PHE A 219 50.00 59.97 6.87
N GLU A 220 49.86 59.80 8.18
CA GLU A 220 50.55 60.65 9.16
C GLU A 220 52.08 60.57 9.03
N PHE A 221 52.61 59.38 8.78
CA PHE A 221 54.05 59.18 8.57
C PHE A 221 54.55 59.91 7.30
N ILE A 222 53.80 59.84 6.21
CA ILE A 222 54.14 60.55 4.96
C ILE A 222 54.08 62.08 5.19
N LEU A 223 53.05 62.58 5.86
CA LEU A 223 52.94 64.02 6.16
C LEU A 223 54.07 64.50 7.08
N ALA A 224 54.45 63.73 8.09
CA ALA A 224 55.54 64.06 9.00
C ALA A 224 56.91 64.12 8.29
N SER A 225 57.21 63.12 7.44
CA SER A 225 58.46 63.07 6.66
C SER A 225 58.56 64.18 5.61
N HIS A 226 57.44 64.59 5.01
CA HIS A 226 57.43 65.68 4.04
C HIS A 226 57.60 67.06 4.69
N MET A 227 57.14 67.24 5.93
CA MET A 227 57.37 68.49 6.69
C MET A 227 58.80 68.61 7.23
N SER A 228 59.47 67.51 7.60
CA SER A 228 60.87 67.56 8.03
C SER A 228 61.84 67.86 6.88
N GLY A 229 61.56 67.36 5.67
CA GLY A 229 62.42 67.61 4.50
C GLY A 229 62.42 69.07 4.01
N ILE A 230 61.31 69.80 4.19
CA ILE A 230 61.22 71.22 3.80
C ILE A 230 62.02 72.12 4.76
N GLN A 231 62.28 71.66 5.99
CA GLN A 231 62.98 72.45 7.00
C GLN A 231 64.51 72.33 6.91
N GLU A 232 65.05 71.32 6.22
CA GLU A 232 66.48 71.19 5.92
C GLU A 232 66.92 71.99 4.69
N ASP A 233 66.02 72.30 3.76
CA ASP A 233 66.34 73.02 2.50
C ASP A 233 66.31 74.57 2.65
N ILE A 234 66.11 75.10 3.87
CA ILE A 234 66.03 76.54 4.17
C ILE A 234 67.27 77.07 4.92
N LYS A 235 68.33 76.27 5.07
CA LYS A 235 69.63 76.73 5.61
C LYS A 235 70.72 76.75 4.55
#